data_AF-A0AAV2YLP8-F1
#
_entry.id   AF-A0AAV2YLP8-F1
#
_cell.length_a   1.000
_cell.length_b   1.000
_cell.length_c   1.000
_cell.angle_alpha   90.00
_cell.angle_beta   90.00
_cell.angle_gamma   90.00
#
_symmetry.space_group_name_H-M   'P 1'
#
loop_
_entity.id
_entity.type
_entity.pdbx_description
1 polymer ?
#
loop_
_entity_poly.entity_id
_entity_poly.type
_entity_poly.pdbx_seq_one_letter_code
_entity_poly.pdbx_strand_id
1 'polypeptide(L)'
;MQVGSTVATAFGPAIVTALRAADNKLEVSFPWSSQSSLSPDVVLGPGQLVKCGLLGVGVIRSTDYTRGFCHVRFPFGVGIVLVEHIRLETSSIASRLRYIVLQSPLRVGDRVVTPFGCGTVLRRRGSVLMVDMSLSQSSTLESVITAFVQVQQAALTF
;
A
#
# COMPACT_ATOMS: atom_id res chain seq x y z
N MET A 1 7.61 -9.51 -6.82
CA MET A 1 7.78 -10.56 -5.79
C MET A 1 8.55 -11.71 -6.42
N GLN A 2 9.59 -12.22 -5.78
CA GLN A 2 10.43 -13.30 -6.29
C GLN A 2 10.79 -14.29 -5.17
N VAL A 3 11.38 -15.43 -5.51
CA VAL A 3 11.92 -16.37 -4.52
C VAL A 3 12.95 -15.67 -3.63
N GLY A 4 12.88 -15.91 -2.32
CA GLY A 4 13.67 -15.23 -1.29
C GLY A 4 13.07 -13.92 -0.80
N SER A 5 12.00 -13.40 -1.42
CA SER A 5 11.31 -12.18 -0.92
C SER A 5 10.56 -12.45 0.38
N THR A 6 10.61 -11.50 1.32
CA THR A 6 9.77 -11.52 2.52
C THR A 6 8.44 -10.84 2.22
N VAL A 7 7.34 -11.59 2.36
CA VAL A 7 5.98 -11.15 2.04
C VAL A 7 5.13 -11.07 3.29
N ALA A 8 4.25 -10.07 3.34
CA ALA A 8 3.24 -10.00 4.40
C ALA A 8 2.06 -10.88 3.97
N THR A 9 1.58 -11.75 4.85
CA THR A 9 0.38 -12.57 4.58
C THR A 9 -0.64 -12.39 5.70
N ALA A 10 -1.88 -12.88 5.49
CA ALA A 10 -2.89 -12.90 6.55
C ALA A 10 -2.43 -13.66 7.82
N PHE A 11 -1.47 -14.58 7.70
CA PHE A 11 -0.93 -15.37 8.80
C PHE A 11 0.37 -14.81 9.40
N GLY A 12 0.91 -13.74 8.81
CA GLY A 12 2.18 -13.13 9.22
C GLY A 12 3.22 -13.05 8.10
N PRO A 13 4.45 -12.60 8.43
CA PRO A 13 5.53 -12.53 7.47
C PRO A 13 5.99 -13.94 7.10
N ALA A 14 6.24 -14.14 5.81
CA ALA A 14 6.73 -15.40 5.26
C ALA A 14 7.79 -15.13 4.19
N ILE A 15 8.69 -16.07 3.97
CA ILE A 15 9.69 -16.01 2.90
C ILE A 15 9.20 -16.86 1.74
N VAL A 16 9.16 -16.29 0.54
CA VAL A 16 8.77 -17.04 -0.67
C VAL A 16 9.86 -18.06 -1.01
N THR A 17 9.53 -19.35 -1.00
CA THR A 17 10.46 -20.43 -1.35
C THR A 17 10.30 -20.89 -2.79
N ALA A 18 9.09 -20.85 -3.35
CA ALA A 18 8.85 -21.14 -4.75
C ALA A 18 7.58 -20.47 -5.27
N LEU A 19 7.56 -20.20 -6.59
CA LEU A 19 6.40 -19.70 -7.32
C LEU A 19 5.93 -20.80 -8.28
N ARG A 20 4.74 -21.35 -8.06
CA ARG A 20 4.17 -22.35 -8.97
C ARG A 20 3.12 -21.73 -9.86
N ALA A 21 3.49 -21.45 -11.10
CA ALA A 21 2.58 -20.87 -12.09
C ALA A 21 1.48 -21.87 -12.54
N ALA A 22 1.76 -23.18 -12.51
CA ALA A 22 0.86 -24.21 -13.05
C ALA A 22 -0.44 -24.36 -12.24
N ASP A 23 -0.39 -24.21 -10.92
CA ASP A 23 -1.54 -24.30 -10.02
C ASP A 23 -1.86 -22.98 -9.30
N ASN A 24 -1.23 -21.88 -9.73
CA ASN A 24 -1.34 -20.55 -9.14
C ASN A 24 -1.14 -20.56 -7.61
N LYS A 25 -0.11 -21.28 -7.15
CA LYS A 25 0.22 -21.36 -5.71
C LYS A 25 1.57 -20.74 -5.40
N LEU A 26 1.64 -20.21 -4.19
CA LEU A 26 2.84 -19.67 -3.58
C LEU A 26 3.34 -20.64 -2.52
N GLU A 27 4.56 -21.13 -2.65
CA GLU A 27 5.21 -21.82 -1.55
C GLU A 27 5.98 -20.81 -0.71
N VAL A 28 5.77 -20.89 0.61
CA VAL A 28 6.42 -20.02 1.57
C VAL A 28 6.94 -20.79 2.76
N SER A 29 7.90 -20.18 3.45
CA SER A 29 8.39 -20.61 4.75
C SER A 29 8.03 -19.56 5.80
N PHE A 30 7.43 -20.00 6.90
CA PHE A 30 7.13 -19.17 8.06
C PHE A 30 8.16 -19.42 9.17
N PRO A 31 8.36 -18.46 10.10
CA PRO A 31 9.21 -18.71 11.28
C PRO A 31 8.77 -19.91 12.14
N TRP A 32 7.50 -20.28 12.06
CA TRP A 32 6.88 -21.38 12.83
C TRP A 32 6.55 -22.62 11.97
N SER A 33 6.76 -22.58 10.65
CA SER A 33 6.47 -23.69 9.73
C SER A 33 7.45 -23.68 8.56
N SER A 34 8.13 -24.82 8.35
CA SER A 34 9.20 -24.95 7.38
C SER A 34 8.75 -24.72 5.93
N GLN A 35 7.57 -25.21 5.54
CA GLN A 35 7.04 -25.04 4.19
C GLN A 35 5.50 -25.07 4.19
N SER A 36 4.88 -24.17 3.45
CA SER A 36 3.43 -24.07 3.33
C SER A 36 3.06 -23.58 1.93
N SER A 37 1.98 -24.14 1.38
CA SER A 37 1.45 -23.73 0.08
C SER A 37 0.21 -22.86 0.29
N LEU A 38 0.25 -21.65 -0.24
CA LEU A 38 -0.78 -20.63 -0.07
C LEU A 38 -1.34 -20.19 -1.42
N SER A 39 -2.60 -19.73 -1.41
CA SER A 39 -3.11 -18.91 -2.51
C SER A 39 -2.42 -17.53 -2.50
N PRO A 40 -2.05 -16.96 -3.66
CA PRO A 40 -1.56 -15.60 -3.78
C PRO A 40 -2.46 -14.54 -3.14
N ASP A 41 -3.78 -14.78 -3.07
CA ASP A 41 -4.76 -13.83 -2.51
C ASP A 41 -4.57 -13.59 -0.99
N VAL A 42 -3.85 -14.48 -0.32
CA VAL A 42 -3.55 -14.38 1.11
C VAL A 42 -2.37 -13.43 1.36
N VAL A 43 -1.58 -13.12 0.32
CA VAL A 43 -0.51 -12.12 0.38
C VAL A 43 -1.16 -10.75 0.50
N LEU A 44 -0.67 -9.96 1.45
CA LEU A 44 -1.25 -8.65 1.66
C LEU A 44 -0.93 -7.71 0.50
N GLY A 45 -1.76 -6.71 0.26
CA GLY A 45 -1.63 -5.87 -0.92
C GLY A 45 -2.25 -4.49 -0.76
N PRO A 46 -2.10 -3.62 -1.78
CA PRO A 46 -2.71 -2.30 -1.79
C PRO A 46 -4.21 -2.33 -1.45
N GLY A 47 -4.64 -1.34 -0.68
CA GLY A 47 -6.02 -1.21 -0.24
C GLY A 47 -6.39 -2.08 0.97
N GLN A 48 -5.52 -2.97 1.45
CA GLN A 48 -5.79 -3.74 2.67
C GLN A 48 -5.45 -2.98 3.95
N LEU A 49 -6.26 -3.19 4.99
CA LEU A 49 -6.09 -2.58 6.30
C LEU A 49 -5.15 -3.42 7.14
N VAL A 50 -4.12 -2.79 7.69
CA VAL A 50 -3.08 -3.44 8.46
C VAL A 50 -2.80 -2.73 9.77
N LYS A 51 -2.32 -3.49 10.73
CA LYS A 51 -1.80 -3.02 12.00
C LYS A 51 -0.28 -3.04 11.97
N CYS A 52 0.31 -1.94 12.40
CA CYS A 52 1.72 -1.79 12.74
C CYS A 52 1.84 -1.56 14.25
N GLY A 53 2.70 -2.33 14.92
CA GLY A 53 2.82 -2.25 16.38
C GLY A 53 3.16 -0.84 16.91
N LEU A 54 4.01 -0.10 16.20
CA LEU A 54 4.47 1.23 16.62
C LEU A 54 3.59 2.37 16.10
N LEU A 55 3.03 2.23 14.90
CA LEU A 55 2.35 3.31 14.18
C LEU A 55 0.81 3.20 14.20
N GLY A 56 0.28 2.11 14.77
CA GLY A 56 -1.14 1.84 14.81
C GLY A 56 -1.66 1.27 13.49
N VAL A 57 -2.88 1.65 13.11
CA VAL A 57 -3.59 1.05 11.96
C VAL A 57 -3.49 1.94 10.72
N GLY A 58 -3.25 1.33 9.57
CA GLY A 58 -3.13 2.00 8.29
C GLY A 58 -3.56 1.13 7.11
N VAL A 59 -3.56 1.72 5.91
CA VAL A 59 -3.93 1.03 4.66
C VAL A 59 -2.69 0.92 3.77
N ILE A 60 -2.39 -0.28 3.27
CA ILE A 60 -1.28 -0.49 2.33
C ILE A 60 -1.56 0.30 1.04
N ARG A 61 -0.56 1.04 0.56
CA ARG A 61 -0.59 1.78 -0.70
C ARG A 61 0.21 1.11 -1.80
N SER A 62 1.33 0.51 -1.44
CA SER A 62 2.16 -0.26 -2.36
C SER A 62 3.05 -1.20 -1.56
N THR A 63 3.51 -2.26 -2.23
CA THR A 63 4.34 -3.31 -1.64
C THR A 63 5.65 -3.40 -2.41
N ASP A 64 6.77 -3.44 -1.71
CA ASP A 64 8.08 -3.78 -2.26
C ASP A 64 8.63 -4.99 -1.50
N TYR A 65 8.06 -6.15 -1.80
CA TYR A 65 8.44 -7.40 -1.13
C TYR A 65 9.85 -7.87 -1.46
N THR A 66 10.39 -7.44 -2.60
CA THR A 66 11.80 -7.64 -2.95
C THR A 66 12.74 -6.97 -1.94
N ARG A 67 12.33 -5.83 -1.37
CA ARG A 67 13.08 -5.11 -0.33
C ARG A 67 12.51 -5.30 1.08
N GLY A 68 11.44 -6.08 1.23
CA GLY A 68 10.85 -6.44 2.53
C GLY A 68 10.05 -5.34 3.23
N PHE A 69 9.48 -4.37 2.50
CA PHE A 69 8.66 -3.31 3.09
C PHE A 69 7.36 -3.03 2.33
N CYS A 70 6.43 -2.35 3.00
CA CYS A 70 5.21 -1.80 2.42
C CYS A 70 5.13 -0.30 2.69
N HIS A 71 4.61 0.45 1.72
CA HIS A 71 4.18 1.82 1.95
C HIS A 71 2.78 1.80 2.52
N VAL A 72 2.59 2.40 3.70
CA VAL A 72 1.32 2.37 4.44
C VAL A 72 0.85 3.79 4.71
N ARG A 73 -0.44 4.03 4.49
CA ARG A 73 -1.13 5.27 4.88
C ARG A 73 -1.73 5.12 6.27
N PHE A 74 -1.24 5.90 7.21
CA PHE A 74 -1.80 6.08 8.57
C PHE A 74 -2.59 7.37 8.65
N PRO A 75 -3.49 7.59 9.62
CA PRO A 75 -4.28 8.83 9.72
C PRO A 75 -3.43 10.12 9.73
N PHE A 76 -2.23 10.05 10.31
CA PHE A 76 -1.31 11.17 10.43
C PHE A 76 -0.37 11.37 9.23
N GLY A 77 -0.24 10.38 8.32
CA GLY A 77 0.68 10.49 7.19
C GLY A 77 1.04 9.14 6.55
N VAL A 78 2.09 9.13 5.74
CA VAL A 78 2.57 7.94 5.03
C VAL A 78 3.86 7.46 5.67
N GLY A 79 4.01 6.15 5.81
CA GLY A 79 5.23 5.52 6.33
C GLY A 79 5.67 4.33 5.47
N ILE A 80 6.96 4.03 5.53
CA ILE A 80 7.53 2.79 5.03
C ILE A 80 7.65 1.84 6.22
N VAL A 81 7.03 0.67 6.13
CA VAL A 81 6.95 -0.29 7.23
C VAL A 81 7.51 -1.62 6.78
N LEU A 82 8.43 -2.19 7.57
CA LEU A 82 8.95 -3.53 7.33
C LEU A 82 7.84 -4.56 7.43
N VAL A 83 7.88 -5.54 6.53
CA VAL A 83 6.87 -6.60 6.42
C VAL A 83 6.67 -7.37 7.74
N GLU A 84 7.75 -7.57 8.51
CA GLU A 84 7.72 -8.25 9.81
C GLU A 84 6.83 -7.55 10.86
N HIS A 85 6.69 -6.23 10.73
CA HIS A 85 5.91 -5.39 11.64
C HIS A 85 4.46 -5.18 11.18
N ILE A 86 4.07 -5.77 10.05
CA ILE A 86 2.74 -5.65 9.47
C ILE A 86 1.93 -6.90 9.78
N ARG A 87 0.70 -6.70 10.25
CA ARG A 87 -0.30 -7.75 10.41
C ARG A 87 -1.61 -7.30 9.79
N LEU A 88 -2.40 -8.24 9.28
CA LEU A 88 -3.75 -7.95 8.83
C LEU A 88 -4.60 -7.48 10.02
N GLU A 89 -5.34 -6.39 9.85
CA GLU A 89 -6.26 -5.91 10.88
C GLU A 89 -7.61 -6.63 10.74
N THR A 90 -7.91 -7.51 11.69
CA THR A 90 -9.10 -8.40 11.67
C THR A 90 -10.12 -8.08 12.76
N SER A 91 -9.94 -7.00 13.52
CA SER A 91 -10.90 -6.65 14.58
C SER A 91 -12.28 -6.32 14.03
N SER A 92 -13.31 -6.46 14.88
CA SER A 92 -14.70 -6.11 14.54
C SER A 92 -14.88 -4.62 14.19
N ILE A 93 -13.93 -3.77 14.55
CA ILE A 93 -13.93 -2.33 14.25
C ILE A 93 -13.13 -1.98 12.98
N ALA A 94 -12.63 -2.96 12.23
CA ALA A 94 -11.80 -2.73 11.04
C ALA A 94 -12.46 -1.76 10.04
N SER A 95 -13.77 -1.89 9.77
CA SER A 95 -14.50 -0.98 8.89
C SER A 95 -14.48 0.47 9.37
N ARG A 96 -14.62 0.68 10.69
CA ARG A 96 -14.56 2.02 11.31
C ARG A 96 -13.14 2.58 11.25
N LEU A 97 -12.12 1.76 11.51
CA LEU A 97 -10.72 2.17 11.41
C LEU A 97 -10.34 2.53 9.98
N ARG A 98 -10.77 1.73 9.00
CA ARG A 98 -10.61 2.03 7.57
C ARG A 98 -11.25 3.37 7.23
N TYR A 99 -12.48 3.62 7.69
CA TYR A 99 -13.16 4.89 7.48
C TYR A 99 -12.33 6.07 8.04
N ILE A 100 -11.80 5.96 9.26
CA ILE A 100 -10.95 7.00 9.86
C ILE A 100 -9.71 7.28 9.00
N VAL A 101 -9.02 6.24 8.53
CA VAL A 101 -7.83 6.40 7.66
C VAL A 101 -8.19 7.08 6.35
N LEU A 102 -9.29 6.68 5.71
CA LEU A 102 -9.73 7.21 4.42
C LEU A 102 -10.27 8.64 4.50
N GLN A 103 -10.91 9.02 5.62
CA GLN A 103 -11.40 10.37 5.87
C GLN A 103 -10.33 11.30 6.46
N SER A 104 -9.12 10.78 6.70
CA SER A 104 -8.04 11.60 7.19
C SER A 104 -7.64 12.64 6.13
N PRO A 105 -7.31 13.88 6.53
CA PRO A 105 -6.96 14.92 5.58
C PRO A 105 -5.80 14.49 4.67
N LEU A 106 -5.87 14.89 3.39
CA LEU A 106 -4.79 14.66 2.44
C LEU A 106 -3.48 15.29 2.94
N ARG A 107 -2.40 14.52 2.84
CA ARG A 107 -1.04 14.83 3.28
C ARG A 107 -0.07 14.74 2.12
N VAL A 108 1.10 15.36 2.29
CA VAL A 108 2.20 15.20 1.35
C VAL A 108 2.57 13.72 1.23
N GLY A 109 2.83 13.29 -0.01
CA GLY A 109 3.09 11.90 -0.37
C GLY A 109 1.83 11.10 -0.69
N ASP A 110 0.61 11.57 -0.37
CA ASP A 110 -0.63 10.85 -0.70
C ASP A 110 -0.81 10.69 -2.20
N ARG A 111 -1.24 9.49 -2.62
CA ARG A 111 -1.66 9.23 -4.00
C ARG A 111 -3.11 9.61 -4.08
N VAL A 112 -3.44 10.44 -5.05
CA VAL A 112 -4.78 10.97 -5.23
C VAL A 112 -5.23 10.80 -6.67
N VAL A 113 -6.52 10.55 -6.83
CA VAL A 113 -7.22 10.73 -8.09
C VAL A 113 -7.78 12.15 -8.09
N THR A 114 -7.57 12.85 -9.18
CA THR A 114 -8.07 14.20 -9.45
C THR A 114 -8.83 14.18 -10.78
N PRO A 115 -9.54 15.25 -11.17
CA PRO A 115 -10.22 15.32 -12.47
C PRO A 115 -9.25 15.20 -13.67
N PHE A 116 -7.95 15.41 -13.44
CA PHE A 116 -6.92 15.36 -14.46
C PHE A 116 -6.17 14.01 -14.50
N GLY A 117 -6.57 13.04 -13.66
CA GLY A 117 -5.93 11.73 -13.53
C GLY A 117 -5.33 11.46 -12.14
N CYS A 118 -4.43 10.49 -12.07
CA CYS A 118 -3.77 10.09 -10.84
C CYS A 118 -2.46 10.88 -10.62
N GLY A 119 -2.18 11.19 -9.36
CA GLY A 119 -0.94 11.87 -8.99
C GLY A 119 -0.56 11.71 -7.54
N THR A 120 0.54 12.35 -7.16
CA THR A 120 1.06 12.36 -5.79
C THR A 120 1.08 13.79 -5.25
N VAL A 121 0.53 13.99 -4.05
CA VAL A 121 0.51 15.29 -3.38
C VAL A 121 1.94 15.68 -3.00
N LEU A 122 2.47 16.74 -3.60
CA LEU A 122 3.78 17.30 -3.29
C LEU A 122 3.71 18.33 -2.17
N ARG A 123 2.65 19.15 -2.17
CA ARG A 123 2.48 20.22 -1.19
C ARG A 123 1.01 20.51 -0.95
N ARG A 124 0.70 20.98 0.26
CA ARG A 124 -0.62 21.50 0.62
C ARG A 124 -0.49 22.92 1.14
N ARG A 125 -1.32 23.83 0.65
CA ARG A 125 -1.47 25.20 1.15
C ARG A 125 -2.96 25.50 1.32
N GLY A 126 -3.44 25.44 2.56
CA GLY A 126 -4.86 25.60 2.87
C GLY A 126 -5.73 24.54 2.18
N SER A 127 -6.63 24.99 1.29
CA SER A 127 -7.52 24.16 0.48
C SER A 127 -6.95 23.76 -0.88
N VAL A 128 -5.70 24.13 -1.20
CA VAL A 128 -5.06 23.81 -2.48
C VAL A 128 -3.96 22.78 -2.30
N LEU A 129 -3.93 21.79 -3.18
CA LEU A 129 -2.91 20.77 -3.31
C LEU A 129 -2.09 21.03 -4.57
N MET A 130 -0.77 20.93 -4.43
CA MET A 130 0.13 20.78 -5.56
C MET A 130 0.34 19.28 -5.76
N VAL A 131 -0.03 18.76 -6.91
CA VAL A 131 -0.04 17.33 -7.23
C VAL A 131 0.82 17.09 -8.46
N ASP A 132 1.77 16.18 -8.36
CA ASP A 132 2.50 15.67 -9.52
C ASP A 132 1.69 14.55 -10.16
N MET A 133 1.27 14.80 -11.39
CA MET A 133 0.41 13.93 -12.17
C MET A 133 1.26 13.05 -13.08
N SER A 134 1.00 11.75 -13.03
CA SER A 134 1.61 10.78 -13.93
C SER A 134 0.76 10.71 -15.20
N LEU A 135 1.22 11.32 -16.30
CA LEU A 135 0.56 11.13 -17.59
C LEU A 135 1.10 9.86 -18.24
N SER A 136 0.29 8.82 -18.28
CA SER A 136 0.54 7.67 -19.15
C SER A 136 0.22 8.04 -20.60
N GLN A 137 1.13 8.77 -21.26
CA GLN A 137 1.14 8.82 -22.72
C GLN A 137 1.99 7.68 -23.27
N SER A 138 1.53 7.14 -24.40
CA SER A 138 2.14 6.06 -25.17
C SER A 138 3.68 6.15 -25.24
N SER A 139 4.31 5.20 -24.54
CA SER A 139 5.53 4.46 -24.86
C SER A 139 6.95 5.02 -24.74
N THR A 140 7.29 6.30 -24.48
CA THR A 140 8.74 6.62 -24.28
C THR A 140 9.12 7.75 -23.31
N LEU A 141 8.20 8.62 -22.88
CA LEU A 141 8.54 9.71 -21.95
C LEU A 141 7.43 9.88 -20.91
N GLU A 142 7.70 9.53 -19.65
CA GLU A 142 6.86 9.92 -18.52
C GLU A 142 6.93 11.45 -18.39
N SER A 143 5.94 12.14 -18.92
CA SER A 143 5.78 13.58 -18.73
C SER A 143 5.11 13.80 -17.39
N VAL A 144 5.84 14.35 -16.42
CA VAL A 144 5.29 14.75 -15.13
C VAL A 144 4.71 16.15 -15.26
N ILE A 145 3.41 16.30 -15.00
CA ILE A 145 2.77 17.62 -14.93
C ILE A 145 2.42 17.92 -13.48
N THR A 146 2.86 19.07 -12.99
CA THR A 146 2.42 19.56 -11.69
C THR A 146 1.11 20.35 -11.85
N ALA A 147 0.06 19.90 -11.17
CA ALA A 147 -1.25 20.54 -11.15
C ALA A 147 -1.56 21.14 -9.78
N PHE A 148 -2.31 22.24 -9.77
CA PHE A 148 -2.90 22.80 -8.55
C PHE A 148 -4.38 22.43 -8.50
N VAL A 149 -4.77 21.67 -7.47
CA VAL A 149 -6.11 21.07 -7.36
C VAL A 149 -6.72 21.46 -6.02
N GLN A 150 -8.01 21.79 -5.99
CA GLN A 150 -8.70 22.01 -4.71
C GLN A 150 -8.82 20.69 -3.95
N VAL A 151 -8.65 20.69 -2.63
CA VAL A 151 -8.72 19.47 -1.79
C VAL A 151 -10.02 18.71 -2.01
N GLN A 152 -11.14 19.40 -2.24
CA GLN A 152 -12.45 18.80 -2.50
C GLN A 152 -12.55 18.03 -3.83
N GLN A 153 -11.62 18.28 -4.76
CA GLN A 153 -11.56 17.63 -6.06
C GLN A 153 -10.59 16.44 -6.08
N ALA A 154 -9.92 16.15 -4.96
CA ALA A 154 -8.95 15.07 -4.85
C ALA A 154 -9.43 14.00 -3.86
N ALA A 155 -9.30 12.73 -4.24
CA ALA A 155 -9.63 11.59 -3.39
C ALA A 155 -8.43 10.64 -3.28
N LEU A 156 -8.24 10.00 -2.13
CA LEU A 156 -7.19 8.99 -1.94
C LEU A 156 -7.37 7.81 -2.90
N THR A 157 -6.25 7.31 -3.43
CA THR A 157 -6.21 6.06 -4.21
C THR A 157 -5.12 5.14 -3.69
N PHE A 158 -5.39 3.83 -3.74
CA PHE A 158 -4.55 2.76 -3.22
C PHE A 158 -4.33 1.72 -4.31
#